data_AF-X0TN82-F1
#
_entry.id   AF-X0TN82-F1
#
_cell.length_a   1.000
_cell.length_b   1.000
_cell.length_c   1.000
_cell.angle_alpha   90.00
_cell.angle_beta   90.00
_cell.angle_gamma   90.00
#
_symmetry.space_group_name_H-M   'P 1'
#
loop_
_entity.id
_entity.type
_entity.pdbx_description
1 polymer ?
#
loop_
_entity_poly.entity_id
_entity_poly.type
_entity_poly.pdbx_seq_one_letter_code
_entity_poly.pdbx_strand_id
1 'polypeptide(L)'
;PNHRWPIVNSWSDNTKIKRGYELKEVSDLIPRAVPHNFPEDSILNPREAAILGWLVTDGYVRRSDGRKPEIIIYQHRDKYIASITAATNTRAYSRSISTNPDNMVIRASQEDSDNILAVCPNKEHLLDIIPQLSEDAAHEMWEAMAMAEGNWDEAYNGKQFFRFLQQPGPVSQAFQMLSVLLGRAITVGSRDGLDMVYINNNSKPYQAKQVRRMTTRHYKGKVWCPVTPSGTWLVNCNGSVLWTGNTYEFHRPWWIARNIIQKPALGMSIGRYMD
;
A
#
# COMPACT_ATOMS: atom_id res chain seq x y z
N PRO A 1 -3.56 24.08 11.30
CA PRO A 1 -2.20 23.60 10.93
C PRO A 1 -1.75 24.13 9.56
N ASN A 2 -0.48 24.49 9.43
CA ASN A 2 0.14 25.03 8.20
C ASN A 2 0.61 23.93 7.21
N HIS A 3 0.19 22.71 7.47
CA HIS A 3 0.41 21.53 6.67
C HIS A 3 -0.13 21.67 5.25
N ARG A 4 0.56 21.12 4.25
CA ARG A 4 0.16 21.12 2.84
C ARG A 4 -0.63 19.86 2.51
N TRP A 5 -1.77 20.04 1.85
CA TRP A 5 -2.68 18.97 1.46
C TRP A 5 -2.89 19.03 -0.05
N PRO A 6 -2.67 17.93 -0.79
CA PRO A 6 -3.18 17.84 -2.14
C PRO A 6 -4.70 17.76 -2.08
N ILE A 7 -5.35 18.53 -2.95
CA ILE A 7 -6.80 18.56 -3.07
C ILE A 7 -7.20 18.36 -4.54
N VAL A 8 -8.31 17.66 -4.72
CA VAL A 8 -9.10 17.62 -5.95
C VAL A 8 -10.35 18.45 -5.69
N ASN A 9 -10.67 19.38 -6.57
CA ASN A 9 -11.87 20.19 -6.43
C ASN A 9 -13.10 19.38 -6.87
N SER A 10 -14.15 19.32 -6.05
CA SER A 10 -15.38 18.59 -6.39
C SER A 10 -16.08 19.10 -7.66
N TRP A 11 -15.78 20.32 -8.08
CA TRP A 11 -16.39 21.01 -9.22
C TRP A 11 -15.47 21.10 -10.45
N SER A 12 -14.23 20.63 -10.36
CA SER A 12 -13.26 20.66 -11.47
C SER A 12 -12.13 19.66 -11.22
N ASP A 13 -11.64 18.98 -12.26
CA ASP A 13 -10.49 18.06 -12.14
C ASP A 13 -9.13 18.75 -11.84
N ASN A 14 -9.14 20.06 -11.57
CA ASN A 14 -7.97 20.80 -11.16
C ASN A 14 -7.49 20.34 -9.78
N THR A 15 -6.25 19.84 -9.75
CA THR A 15 -5.53 19.54 -8.52
C THR A 15 -4.76 20.76 -8.03
N LYS A 16 -4.76 20.99 -6.71
CA LYS A 16 -3.97 22.06 -6.07
C LYS A 16 -3.39 21.58 -4.76
N ILE A 17 -2.28 22.18 -4.33
CA ILE A 17 -1.80 22.04 -2.96
C ILE A 17 -2.31 23.24 -2.15
N LYS A 18 -3.00 22.95 -1.04
CA LYS A 18 -3.50 23.96 -0.11
C LYS A 18 -2.91 23.75 1.27
N ARG A 19 -2.73 24.83 2.03
CA ARG A 19 -2.43 24.74 3.45
C ARG A 19 -3.70 24.37 4.22
N GLY A 20 -3.54 23.74 5.38
CA GLY A 20 -4.67 23.26 6.18
C GLY A 20 -5.68 24.35 6.56
N TYR A 21 -5.25 25.61 6.67
CA TYR A 21 -6.14 26.74 6.93
C TYR A 21 -6.87 27.28 5.69
N GLU A 22 -6.45 26.87 4.48
CA GLU A 22 -7.04 27.27 3.19
C GLU A 22 -8.10 26.26 2.71
N LEU A 23 -8.18 25.10 3.38
CA LEU A 23 -9.14 24.04 3.07
C LEU A 23 -10.59 24.52 3.24
N LYS A 24 -11.43 24.19 2.27
CA LYS A 24 -12.88 24.42 2.24
C LYS A 24 -13.61 23.10 2.44
N GLU A 25 -14.62 23.09 3.29
CA GLU A 25 -15.27 21.84 3.73
C GLU A 25 -16.02 21.10 2.62
N VAL A 26 -16.65 21.86 1.72
CA VAL A 26 -17.55 21.32 0.70
C VAL A 26 -16.82 21.02 -0.61
N SER A 27 -15.90 21.90 -1.03
CA SER A 27 -15.30 21.84 -2.36
C SER A 27 -13.95 21.13 -2.42
N ASP A 28 -13.24 21.05 -1.30
CA ASP A 28 -11.89 20.48 -1.29
C ASP A 28 -11.95 19.03 -0.83
N LEU A 29 -11.50 18.15 -1.70
CA LEU A 29 -11.47 16.73 -1.44
C LEU A 29 -10.02 16.22 -1.43
N ILE A 30 -9.65 15.44 -0.42
CA ILE A 30 -8.29 14.89 -0.28
C ILE A 30 -8.25 13.50 -0.94
N PRO A 31 -7.45 13.29 -1.99
CA PRO A 31 -7.40 12.00 -2.68
C PRO A 31 -6.87 10.90 -1.77
N ARG A 32 -7.52 9.74 -1.79
CA ARG A 32 -7.13 8.56 -0.98
C ARG A 32 -5.99 7.76 -1.60
N ALA A 33 -5.90 7.81 -2.92
CA ALA A 33 -4.82 7.30 -3.73
C ALA A 33 -4.70 8.20 -4.95
N VAL A 34 -3.51 8.31 -5.50
CA VAL A 34 -3.23 9.02 -6.75
C VAL A 34 -2.36 8.10 -7.60
N PRO A 35 -2.51 8.11 -8.94
CA PRO A 35 -1.59 7.38 -9.80
C PRO A 35 -0.14 7.77 -9.49
N HIS A 36 0.70 6.77 -9.30
CA HIS A 36 2.13 6.97 -9.15
C HIS A 36 2.79 7.13 -10.53
N ASN A 37 3.80 7.99 -10.63
CA ASN A 37 4.66 8.03 -11.80
C ASN A 37 5.71 6.92 -11.65
N PHE A 38 5.40 5.74 -12.18
CA PHE A 38 6.31 4.61 -12.18
C PHE A 38 7.58 4.90 -13.01
N PRO A 39 8.72 4.28 -12.67
CA PRO A 39 9.91 4.34 -13.51
C PRO A 39 9.65 3.69 -14.87
N GLU A 40 10.28 4.25 -15.91
CA GLU A 40 10.25 3.65 -17.26
C GLU A 40 11.05 2.33 -17.29
N ASP A 41 12.23 2.32 -16.65
CA ASP A 41 13.04 1.13 -16.47
C ASP A 41 12.56 0.32 -15.26
N SER A 42 12.40 -0.99 -15.45
CA SER A 42 11.91 -1.91 -14.42
C SER A 42 12.99 -2.88 -13.99
N ILE A 43 13.15 -3.06 -12.67
CA ILE A 43 14.10 -4.06 -12.13
C ILE A 43 13.71 -5.51 -12.45
N LEU A 44 12.41 -5.75 -12.68
CA LEU A 44 11.86 -7.01 -13.16
C LEU A 44 10.94 -6.72 -14.34
N ASN A 45 10.97 -7.56 -15.37
CA ASN A 45 9.97 -7.45 -16.43
C ASN A 45 8.58 -7.92 -15.91
N PRO A 46 7.47 -7.61 -16.61
CA PRO A 46 6.14 -7.94 -16.11
C PRO A 46 5.91 -9.43 -15.83
N ARG A 47 6.50 -10.32 -16.65
CA ARG A 47 6.44 -11.77 -16.45
C ARG A 47 7.13 -12.20 -15.16
N GLU A 48 8.35 -11.71 -14.92
CA GLU A 48 9.11 -12.01 -13.71
C GLU A 48 8.43 -11.46 -12.45
N ALA A 49 7.84 -10.26 -12.55
CA ALA A 49 7.09 -9.65 -11.47
C ALA A 49 5.82 -10.45 -11.12
N ALA A 50 5.10 -10.99 -12.12
CA ALA A 50 4.01 -11.94 -11.90
C ALA A 50 4.48 -13.19 -11.16
N ILE A 51 5.59 -13.80 -11.59
CA ILE A 51 6.17 -14.99 -10.94
C ILE A 51 6.55 -14.68 -9.48
N LEU A 52 7.14 -13.51 -9.22
CA LEU A 52 7.44 -13.08 -7.84
C LEU A 52 6.16 -12.93 -7.01
N GLY A 53 5.10 -12.35 -7.59
CA GLY A 53 3.78 -12.26 -6.95
C GLY A 53 3.25 -13.62 -6.51
N TRP A 54 3.27 -14.62 -7.40
CA TRP A 54 2.91 -16.01 -7.08
C TRP A 54 3.85 -16.67 -6.06
N LEU A 55 5.15 -16.40 -6.15
CA LEU A 55 6.15 -16.97 -5.25
C LEU A 55 5.90 -16.55 -3.79
N VAL A 56 5.55 -15.29 -3.55
CA VAL A 56 5.46 -14.77 -2.19
C VAL A 56 4.15 -15.10 -1.48
N THR A 57 3.12 -15.48 -2.23
CA THR A 57 1.81 -15.92 -1.73
C THR A 57 1.75 -17.45 -1.67
N ASP A 58 1.66 -18.10 -2.82
CA ASP A 58 1.38 -19.53 -3.00
C ASP A 58 2.64 -20.38 -3.26
N GLY A 59 3.81 -19.75 -3.24
CA GLY A 59 5.08 -20.38 -3.57
C GLY A 59 6.09 -20.46 -2.43
N TYR A 60 7.20 -21.11 -2.75
CA TYR A 60 8.39 -21.17 -1.91
C TYR A 60 9.64 -21.41 -2.74
N VAL A 61 10.78 -21.03 -2.16
CA VAL A 61 12.10 -21.31 -2.75
C VAL A 61 12.62 -22.63 -2.20
N ARG A 62 12.73 -23.63 -3.06
CA ARG A 62 13.39 -24.89 -2.72
C ARG A 62 14.90 -24.69 -2.79
N ARG A 63 15.57 -24.85 -1.66
CA ARG A 63 17.04 -24.91 -1.57
C ARG A 63 17.45 -26.34 -1.26
N SER A 64 18.43 -26.86 -1.98
CA SER A 64 18.96 -28.21 -1.77
C SER A 64 20.48 -28.15 -1.87
N ASP A 65 21.15 -28.97 -1.06
CA ASP A 65 22.61 -28.98 -1.03
C ASP A 65 23.19 -29.32 -2.42
N GLY A 66 24.20 -28.55 -2.84
CA GLY A 66 24.82 -28.68 -4.16
C GLY A 66 23.95 -28.34 -5.38
N ARG A 67 22.74 -27.77 -5.21
CA ARG A 67 21.86 -27.38 -6.33
C ARG A 67 21.49 -25.90 -6.28
N LYS A 68 21.23 -25.32 -7.45
CA LYS A 68 20.69 -23.97 -7.53
C LYS A 68 19.29 -23.91 -6.88
N PRO A 69 18.91 -22.79 -6.25
CA PRO A 69 17.56 -22.59 -5.75
C PRO A 69 16.53 -22.65 -6.88
N GLU A 70 15.37 -23.23 -6.60
CA GLU A 70 14.25 -23.33 -7.53
C GLU A 70 13.00 -22.68 -6.94
N ILE A 71 12.30 -21.87 -7.74
CA ILE A 71 10.97 -21.35 -7.39
C ILE A 71 9.92 -22.43 -7.68
N ILE A 72 9.12 -22.76 -6.66
CA ILE A 72 8.02 -23.71 -6.77
C ILE A 72 6.74 -23.03 -6.29
N ILE A 73 5.68 -23.12 -7.10
CA ILE A 73 4.35 -22.56 -6.83
C ILE A 73 3.36 -23.73 -6.72
N TYR A 74 2.52 -23.69 -5.68
CA TYR A 74 1.40 -24.62 -5.53
C TYR A 74 0.10 -23.91 -5.84
N GLN A 75 -0.81 -24.58 -6.53
CA GLN A 75 -2.13 -24.01 -6.77
C GLN A 75 -3.18 -25.10 -6.94
N HIS A 76 -4.41 -24.83 -6.53
CA HIS A 76 -5.53 -25.74 -6.77
C HIS A 76 -5.78 -25.89 -8.28
N ARG A 77 -6.01 -27.11 -8.76
CA ARG A 77 -6.17 -27.47 -10.18
C ARG A 77 -7.22 -26.63 -10.92
N ASP A 78 -8.26 -26.22 -10.21
CA ASP A 78 -9.39 -25.46 -10.76
C ASP A 78 -9.23 -23.94 -10.61
N LYS A 79 -8.09 -23.47 -10.08
CA LYS A 79 -7.82 -22.04 -9.87
C LYS A 79 -6.56 -21.62 -10.57
N TYR A 80 -6.65 -20.64 -11.46
CA TYR A 80 -5.53 -19.84 -12.01
C TYR A 80 -4.29 -20.60 -12.54
N ILE A 81 -4.36 -21.93 -12.75
CA ILE A 81 -3.26 -22.73 -13.30
C ILE A 81 -2.82 -22.16 -14.65
N ALA A 82 -3.76 -21.83 -15.53
CA ALA A 82 -3.48 -21.25 -16.83
C ALA A 82 -2.65 -19.95 -16.72
N SER A 83 -3.00 -19.07 -15.77
CA SER A 83 -2.27 -17.83 -15.51
C SER A 83 -0.84 -18.09 -15.06
N ILE A 84 -0.65 -19.04 -14.12
CA ILE A 84 0.69 -19.38 -13.61
C ILE A 84 1.53 -20.01 -14.73
N THR A 85 0.98 -20.95 -15.50
CA THR A 85 1.71 -21.61 -16.60
C THR A 85 2.06 -20.67 -17.74
N ALA A 86 1.21 -19.66 -18.00
CA ALA A 86 1.50 -18.61 -18.97
C ALA A 86 2.66 -17.73 -18.48
N ALA A 87 2.65 -17.34 -17.19
CA ALA A 87 3.72 -16.56 -16.59
C ALA A 87 5.05 -17.32 -16.53
N THR A 88 5.05 -18.59 -16.12
CA THR A 88 6.30 -19.36 -15.96
C THR A 88 6.76 -20.05 -17.24
N ASN A 89 5.91 -20.11 -18.28
CA ASN A 89 6.13 -20.92 -19.49
C ASN A 89 6.45 -22.39 -19.18
N THR A 90 5.86 -22.94 -18.12
CA THR A 90 6.07 -24.33 -17.70
C THR A 90 4.74 -25.04 -17.46
N ARG A 91 4.74 -26.36 -17.63
CA ARG A 91 3.55 -27.19 -17.39
C ARG A 91 3.36 -27.48 -15.90
N ALA A 92 2.11 -27.37 -15.44
CA ALA A 92 1.70 -27.84 -14.12
C ALA A 92 1.63 -29.38 -14.07
N TYR A 93 2.04 -29.98 -12.94
CA TYR A 93 1.95 -31.42 -12.74
C TYR A 93 1.48 -31.76 -11.31
N SER A 94 0.78 -32.89 -11.15
CA SER A 94 0.37 -33.39 -9.84
C SER A 94 1.56 -34.02 -9.11
N ARG A 95 1.70 -33.76 -7.81
CA ARG A 95 2.72 -34.42 -6.98
C ARG A 95 2.10 -35.69 -6.42
N SER A 96 2.67 -36.86 -6.72
CA SER A 96 2.18 -38.17 -6.24
C SER A 96 2.13 -38.33 -4.71
N ILE A 97 2.65 -37.35 -3.95
CA ILE A 97 2.77 -37.35 -2.49
C ILE A 97 1.96 -36.19 -1.86
N SER A 98 1.25 -35.36 -2.64
CA SER A 98 0.41 -34.33 -2.01
C SER A 98 -0.78 -35.00 -1.32
N THR A 99 -1.00 -34.63 -0.06
CA THR A 99 -2.16 -35.06 0.74
C THR A 99 -3.49 -34.59 0.14
N ASN A 100 -3.45 -33.63 -0.79
CA ASN A 100 -4.58 -33.21 -1.60
C ASN A 100 -4.26 -33.44 -3.09
N PRO A 101 -4.96 -34.36 -3.79
CA PRO A 101 -4.73 -34.65 -5.20
C PRO A 101 -5.05 -33.46 -6.13
N ASP A 102 -5.80 -32.48 -5.62
CA ASP A 102 -6.21 -31.30 -6.38
C ASP A 102 -5.16 -30.18 -6.39
N ASN A 103 -4.08 -30.29 -5.62
CA ASN A 103 -2.99 -29.32 -5.66
C ASN A 103 -1.99 -29.67 -6.77
N MET A 104 -1.83 -28.75 -7.70
CA MET A 104 -0.87 -28.79 -8.78
C MET A 104 0.43 -28.08 -8.38
N VAL A 105 1.54 -28.55 -8.94
CA VAL A 105 2.87 -27.96 -8.77
C VAL A 105 3.32 -27.36 -10.08
N ILE A 106 3.80 -26.12 -10.02
CA ILE A 106 4.44 -25.42 -11.13
C ILE A 106 5.84 -25.01 -10.67
N ARG A 107 6.84 -25.13 -11.56
CA ARG A 107 8.21 -24.68 -11.28
C ARG A 107 8.55 -23.57 -12.26
N ALA A 108 9.08 -22.46 -11.78
CA ALA A 108 9.65 -21.47 -12.68
C ALA A 108 10.89 -22.05 -13.38
N SER A 109 11.27 -21.48 -14.51
CA SER A 109 12.54 -21.85 -15.15
C SER A 109 13.73 -21.51 -14.24
N GLN A 110 14.89 -22.11 -14.49
CA GLN A 110 16.09 -21.74 -13.73
C GLN A 110 16.51 -20.30 -14.01
N GLU A 111 16.30 -19.80 -15.24
CA GLU A 111 16.56 -18.41 -15.62
C GLU A 111 15.69 -17.44 -14.82
N ASP A 112 14.38 -17.68 -14.75
CA ASP A 112 13.46 -16.87 -13.93
C ASP A 112 13.85 -16.93 -12.45
N SER A 113 14.22 -18.12 -11.96
CA SER A 113 14.66 -18.31 -10.57
C SER A 113 15.93 -17.51 -10.28
N ASP A 114 16.90 -17.53 -11.18
CA ASP A 114 18.17 -16.80 -11.02
C ASP A 114 17.92 -15.28 -11.05
N ASN A 115 17.12 -14.79 -12.01
CA ASN A 115 16.81 -13.35 -12.14
C ASN A 115 16.02 -12.81 -10.94
N ILE A 116 14.94 -13.49 -10.56
CA ILE A 116 14.07 -13.05 -9.45
C ILE A 116 14.81 -13.11 -8.12
N LEU A 117 15.57 -14.17 -7.86
CA LEU A 117 16.27 -14.33 -6.58
C LEU A 117 17.54 -13.47 -6.48
N ALA A 118 18.07 -12.96 -7.60
CA ALA A 118 19.14 -11.97 -7.58
C ALA A 118 18.69 -10.65 -6.94
N VAL A 119 17.43 -10.26 -7.15
CA VAL A 119 16.86 -8.99 -6.63
C VAL A 119 16.00 -9.20 -5.39
N CYS A 120 15.28 -10.32 -5.30
CA CYS A 120 14.39 -10.68 -4.19
C CYS A 120 14.80 -12.02 -3.55
N PRO A 121 15.93 -12.11 -2.83
CA PRO A 121 16.40 -13.36 -2.26
C PRO A 121 15.48 -13.92 -1.16
N ASN A 122 14.69 -13.06 -0.52
CA ASN A 122 13.66 -13.39 0.46
C ASN A 122 12.59 -12.30 0.54
N LYS A 123 11.49 -12.58 1.26
CA LYS A 123 10.31 -11.71 1.36
C LYS A 123 10.58 -10.32 1.96
N GLU A 124 11.66 -10.13 2.74
CA GLU A 124 11.99 -8.83 3.35
C GLU A 124 12.37 -7.77 2.31
N HIS A 125 12.84 -8.17 1.12
CA HIS A 125 13.28 -7.26 0.07
C HIS A 125 12.12 -6.70 -0.79
N LEU A 126 10.88 -7.17 -0.56
CA LEU A 126 9.73 -6.78 -1.37
C LEU A 126 9.50 -5.27 -1.39
N LEU A 127 9.65 -4.61 -0.24
CA LEU A 127 9.42 -3.17 -0.12
C LEU A 127 10.50 -2.33 -0.81
N ASP A 128 11.69 -2.88 -1.02
CA ASP A 128 12.77 -2.22 -1.75
C ASP A 128 12.57 -2.33 -3.27
N ILE A 129 12.01 -3.44 -3.73
CA ILE A 129 11.82 -3.76 -5.16
C ILE A 129 10.61 -3.05 -5.75
N ILE A 130 9.48 -3.03 -5.03
CA ILE A 130 8.22 -2.46 -5.52
C ILE A 130 8.36 -1.04 -6.12
N PRO A 131 9.03 -0.07 -5.45
CA PRO A 131 9.18 1.26 -6.03
C PRO A 131 10.10 1.33 -7.26
N GLN A 132 10.76 0.23 -7.64
CA GLN A 132 11.63 0.10 -8.82
C GLN A 132 10.97 -0.70 -9.96
N LEU A 133 9.70 -1.08 -9.81
CA LEU A 133 8.94 -1.73 -10.88
C LEU A 133 8.35 -0.68 -11.82
N SER A 134 8.31 -0.96 -13.11
CA SER A 134 7.43 -0.27 -14.06
C SER A 134 5.96 -0.49 -13.70
N GLU A 135 5.06 0.34 -14.24
CA GLU A 135 3.61 0.21 -14.01
C GLU A 135 3.09 -1.18 -14.41
N ASP A 136 3.48 -1.68 -15.59
CA ASP A 136 3.09 -3.01 -16.08
C ASP A 136 3.59 -4.12 -15.14
N ALA A 137 4.84 -4.03 -14.66
CA ALA A 137 5.39 -5.02 -13.75
C ALA A 137 4.72 -4.98 -12.36
N ALA A 138 4.44 -3.78 -11.84
CA ALA A 138 3.69 -3.62 -10.61
C ALA A 138 2.26 -4.18 -10.73
N HIS A 139 1.61 -3.96 -11.87
CA HIS A 139 0.28 -4.47 -12.17
C HIS A 139 0.25 -6.00 -12.21
N GLU A 140 1.15 -6.61 -12.98
CA GLU A 140 1.24 -8.08 -13.10
C GLU A 140 1.58 -8.75 -11.76
N MET A 141 2.46 -8.15 -10.96
CA MET A 141 2.73 -8.63 -9.60
C MET A 141 1.50 -8.53 -8.70
N TRP A 142 0.78 -7.41 -8.75
CA TRP A 142 -0.43 -7.19 -7.95
C TRP A 142 -1.53 -8.18 -8.32
N GLU A 143 -1.77 -8.41 -9.61
CA GLU A 143 -2.75 -9.37 -10.13
C GLU A 143 -2.41 -10.81 -9.69
N ALA A 144 -1.14 -11.22 -9.79
CA ALA A 144 -0.69 -12.53 -9.31
C ALA A 144 -0.95 -12.72 -7.80
N MET A 145 -0.63 -11.72 -6.99
CA MET A 145 -0.92 -11.75 -5.55
C MET A 145 -2.43 -11.80 -5.27
N ALA A 146 -3.22 -11.01 -6.01
CA ALA A 146 -4.66 -10.95 -5.88
C ALA A 146 -5.35 -12.26 -6.30
N MET A 147 -4.85 -12.95 -7.33
CA MET A 147 -5.37 -14.25 -7.71
C MET A 147 -5.01 -15.35 -6.70
N ALA A 148 -3.84 -15.29 -6.08
CA ALA A 148 -3.42 -16.26 -5.08
C ALA A 148 -4.24 -16.20 -3.79
N GLU A 149 -4.31 -15.02 -3.17
CA GLU A 149 -4.81 -14.83 -1.80
C GLU A 149 -6.03 -13.91 -1.71
N GLY A 150 -6.44 -13.34 -2.84
CA GLY A 150 -7.59 -12.45 -2.92
C GLY A 150 -8.90 -13.20 -2.85
N ASN A 151 -9.86 -12.58 -2.18
CA ASN A 151 -11.22 -13.10 -2.05
C ASN A 151 -12.22 -11.98 -2.37
N TRP A 152 -13.20 -12.33 -3.19
CA TRP A 152 -14.37 -11.49 -3.45
C TRP A 152 -15.49 -11.94 -2.53
N ASP A 153 -15.93 -11.02 -1.67
CA ASP A 153 -17.07 -11.25 -0.79
C ASP A 153 -18.20 -10.28 -1.10
N GLU A 154 -19.39 -10.62 -0.63
CA GLU A 154 -20.56 -9.75 -0.68
C GLU A 154 -20.84 -9.16 0.70
N ALA A 155 -20.94 -7.84 0.78
CA ALA A 155 -21.38 -7.14 1.98
C ALA A 155 -22.88 -7.33 2.19
N TYR A 156 -23.36 -7.12 3.42
CA TYR A 156 -24.79 -7.24 3.78
C TYR A 156 -25.74 -6.40 2.90
N ASN A 157 -25.25 -5.33 2.29
CA ASN A 157 -26.01 -4.46 1.39
C ASN A 157 -25.93 -4.88 -0.10
N GLY A 158 -25.47 -6.10 -0.38
CA GLY A 158 -25.30 -6.65 -1.74
C GLY A 158 -24.09 -6.11 -2.51
N LYS A 159 -23.24 -5.29 -1.90
CA LYS A 159 -22.06 -4.76 -2.58
C LYS A 159 -20.91 -5.75 -2.47
N GLN A 160 -20.40 -6.18 -3.61
CA GLN A 160 -19.16 -6.96 -3.65
C GLN A 160 -17.98 -6.12 -3.18
N PHE A 161 -17.00 -6.72 -2.52
CA PHE A 161 -15.74 -6.10 -2.19
C PHE A 161 -14.62 -7.12 -2.29
N PHE A 162 -13.41 -6.64 -2.58
CA PHE A 162 -12.22 -7.46 -2.61
C PHE A 162 -11.46 -7.31 -1.29
N ARG A 163 -11.03 -8.43 -0.72
CA ARG A 163 -10.07 -8.47 0.39
C ARG A 163 -8.87 -9.37 0.05
N PHE A 164 -7.70 -8.97 0.51
CA PHE A 164 -6.49 -9.79 0.54
C PHE A 164 -6.18 -10.13 2.00
N LEU A 165 -6.11 -11.42 2.32
CA LEU A 165 -5.86 -11.95 3.65
C LEU A 165 -4.43 -12.47 3.73
N GLN A 166 -3.63 -11.99 4.69
CA GLN A 166 -2.26 -12.46 4.83
C GLN A 166 -1.74 -12.29 6.26
N GLN A 167 -0.72 -13.04 6.64
CA GLN A 167 0.00 -12.79 7.88
C GLN A 167 0.61 -11.38 7.89
N PRO A 168 0.60 -10.67 9.03
CA PRO A 168 1.28 -9.40 9.15
C PRO A 168 2.77 -9.55 8.82
N GLY A 169 3.28 -8.72 7.91
CA GLY A 169 4.66 -8.80 7.47
C GLY A 169 4.87 -8.28 6.04
N PRO A 170 6.03 -8.60 5.43
CA PRO A 170 6.45 -8.00 4.16
C PRO A 170 5.48 -8.25 3.01
N VAL A 171 4.82 -9.42 2.94
CA VAL A 171 3.88 -9.74 1.85
C VAL A 171 2.61 -8.89 1.93
N SER A 172 2.02 -8.75 3.13
CA SER A 172 0.88 -7.85 3.35
C SER A 172 1.26 -6.40 3.03
N GLN A 173 2.42 -5.94 3.51
CA GLN A 173 2.91 -4.57 3.29
C GLN A 173 3.20 -4.31 1.80
N ALA A 174 3.76 -5.30 1.09
CA ALA A 174 3.99 -5.27 -0.34
C ALA A 174 2.68 -5.10 -1.12
N PHE A 175 1.66 -5.90 -0.79
CA PHE A 175 0.36 -5.78 -1.42
C PHE A 175 -0.28 -4.41 -1.18
N GLN A 176 -0.16 -3.87 0.04
CA GLN A 176 -0.63 -2.53 0.37
C GLN A 176 0.09 -1.46 -0.46
N MET A 177 1.42 -1.54 -0.56
CA MET A 177 2.24 -0.58 -1.33
C MET A 177 1.89 -0.63 -2.82
N LEU A 178 1.86 -1.82 -3.42
CA LEU A 178 1.45 -2.01 -4.82
C LEU A 178 0.07 -1.43 -5.08
N SER A 179 -0.91 -1.76 -4.23
CA SER A 179 -2.28 -1.25 -4.37
C SER A 179 -2.31 0.28 -4.41
N VAL A 180 -1.59 0.93 -3.48
CA VAL A 180 -1.56 2.39 -3.40
C VAL A 180 -0.86 3.02 -4.60
N LEU A 181 0.29 2.48 -5.03
CA LEU A 181 1.03 2.99 -6.19
C LEU A 181 0.22 2.85 -7.49
N LEU A 182 -0.53 1.75 -7.64
CA LEU A 182 -1.49 1.52 -8.73
C LEU A 182 -2.78 2.35 -8.58
N GLY A 183 -2.82 3.34 -7.69
CA GLY A 183 -3.98 4.23 -7.51
C GLY A 183 -5.19 3.58 -6.84
N ARG A 184 -5.06 2.39 -6.26
CA ARG A 184 -6.14 1.68 -5.56
C ARG A 184 -6.20 2.13 -4.10
N ALA A 185 -7.30 2.77 -3.72
CA ALA A 185 -7.51 3.18 -2.35
C ALA A 185 -7.73 1.96 -1.44
N ILE A 186 -6.95 1.85 -0.36
CA ILE A 186 -7.03 0.71 0.57
C ILE A 186 -7.52 1.09 1.96
N THR A 187 -7.97 0.09 2.70
CA THR A 187 -8.18 0.13 4.15
C THR A 187 -7.67 -1.19 4.71
N VAL A 188 -6.86 -1.17 5.78
CA VAL A 188 -6.41 -2.41 6.42
C VAL A 188 -7.10 -2.60 7.76
N GLY A 189 -7.70 -3.77 7.93
CA GLY A 189 -8.19 -4.26 9.20
C GLY A 189 -7.34 -5.43 9.69
N SER A 190 -7.64 -5.94 10.88
CA SER A 190 -7.08 -7.19 11.36
C SER A 190 -8.18 -8.10 11.88
N ARG A 191 -8.05 -9.39 11.59
CA ARG A 191 -8.95 -10.44 12.06
C ARG A 191 -8.15 -11.70 12.35
N ASP A 192 -8.33 -12.25 13.54
CA ASP A 192 -7.68 -13.52 13.95
C ASP A 192 -6.15 -13.51 13.78
N GLY A 193 -5.52 -12.34 13.99
CA GLY A 193 -4.07 -12.15 13.84
C GLY A 193 -3.59 -11.95 12.40
N LEU A 194 -4.49 -12.00 11.41
CA LEU A 194 -4.20 -11.73 10.00
C LEU A 194 -4.44 -10.25 9.67
N ASP A 195 -3.66 -9.73 8.73
CA ASP A 195 -3.96 -8.49 8.03
C ASP A 195 -5.04 -8.75 6.98
N MET A 196 -6.02 -7.85 6.91
CA MET A 196 -7.04 -7.82 5.87
C MET A 196 -6.98 -6.51 5.11
N VAL A 197 -6.43 -6.56 3.91
CA VAL A 197 -6.34 -5.40 3.02
C VAL A 197 -7.58 -5.36 2.14
N TYR A 198 -8.43 -4.37 2.36
CA TYR A 198 -9.61 -4.12 1.54
C TYR A 198 -9.29 -3.14 0.43
N ILE A 199 -9.61 -3.51 -0.81
CA ILE A 199 -9.63 -2.56 -1.92
C ILE A 199 -10.98 -1.86 -1.90
N ASN A 200 -10.96 -0.54 -1.74
CA ASN A 200 -12.20 0.23 -1.72
C ASN A 200 -12.71 0.36 -3.15
N ASN A 201 -13.92 -0.13 -3.43
CA ASN A 201 -14.61 0.07 -4.71
C ASN A 201 -14.86 1.53 -5.08
N ASN A 202 -14.58 2.44 -4.14
CA ASN A 202 -14.82 3.84 -4.29
C ASN A 202 -13.57 4.59 -3.81
N SER A 203 -12.77 5.03 -4.78
CA SER A 203 -11.63 5.93 -4.57
C SER A 203 -12.05 7.34 -4.18
N LYS A 204 -13.33 7.56 -3.81
CA LYS A 204 -13.85 8.86 -3.43
C LYS A 204 -12.94 9.51 -2.39
N PRO A 205 -12.46 10.71 -2.67
CA PRO A 205 -11.59 11.45 -1.77
C PRO A 205 -12.29 11.77 -0.45
N TYR A 206 -11.51 11.99 0.61
CA TYR A 206 -12.01 12.41 1.92
C TYR A 206 -12.45 13.87 1.88
N GLN A 207 -13.46 14.24 2.68
CA GLN A 207 -13.76 15.64 2.95
C GLN A 207 -12.66 16.26 3.81
N ALA A 208 -12.16 17.42 3.39
CA ALA A 208 -10.94 18.02 3.93
C ALA A 208 -10.96 18.40 5.42
N LYS A 209 -12.13 18.62 6.04
CA LYS A 209 -12.25 19.02 7.46
C LYS A 209 -13.06 18.07 8.33
N GLN A 210 -12.99 16.77 8.07
CA GLN A 210 -13.63 15.82 8.97
C GLN A 210 -12.75 15.53 10.20
N VAL A 211 -12.88 16.34 11.25
CA VAL A 211 -12.17 16.12 12.53
C VAL A 211 -12.99 15.17 13.39
N ARG A 212 -12.52 13.94 13.57
CA ARG A 212 -13.11 12.99 14.53
C ARG A 212 -12.11 12.65 15.61
N ARG A 213 -12.46 12.94 16.87
CA ARG A 213 -11.78 12.47 18.10
C ARG A 213 -10.26 12.71 18.12
N MET A 214 -9.82 13.96 17.97
CA MET A 214 -8.41 14.31 18.23
C MET A 214 -8.10 14.08 19.71
N THR A 215 -7.05 13.30 19.97
CA THR A 215 -6.50 13.15 21.32
C THR A 215 -5.07 13.68 21.32
N THR A 216 -4.69 14.38 22.39
CA THR A 216 -3.32 14.83 22.58
C THR A 216 -2.60 13.80 23.42
N ARG A 217 -1.43 13.35 23.00
CA ARG A 217 -0.56 12.46 23.77
C ARG A 217 0.83 13.06 23.85
N HIS A 218 1.43 13.02 25.03
CA HIS A 218 2.82 13.39 25.19
C HIS A 218 3.71 12.26 24.64
N TYR A 219 4.62 12.60 23.72
CA TYR A 219 5.54 11.66 23.09
C TYR A 219 6.98 12.09 23.39
N LYS A 220 7.77 11.19 23.98
CA LYS A 220 9.18 11.43 24.34
C LYS A 220 10.18 10.78 23.38
N GLY A 221 9.69 10.09 22.35
CA GLY A 221 10.56 9.45 21.37
C GLY A 221 11.14 10.45 20.37
N LYS A 222 12.05 9.95 19.52
CA LYS A 222 12.56 10.73 18.40
C LYS A 222 11.48 10.85 17.32
N VAL A 223 11.15 12.08 16.95
CA VAL A 223 10.24 12.35 15.83
C VAL A 223 11.06 12.47 14.56
N TRP A 224 10.73 11.67 13.56
CA TRP A 224 11.29 11.80 12.22
C TRP A 224 10.39 12.69 11.36
N CYS A 225 10.95 13.77 10.83
CA CYS A 225 10.24 14.79 10.04
C CYS A 225 10.86 14.90 8.65
N PRO A 226 10.49 14.04 7.68
CA PRO A 226 11.06 14.09 6.35
C PRO A 226 10.72 15.42 5.66
N VAL A 227 11.62 15.92 4.81
CA VAL A 227 11.39 17.15 4.03
C VAL A 227 11.39 16.77 2.56
N THR A 228 10.24 16.94 1.91
CA THR A 228 10.06 16.68 0.47
C THR A 228 9.91 18.00 -0.30
N PRO A 229 10.26 18.06 -1.60
CA PRO A 229 10.07 19.26 -2.42
C PRO A 229 8.62 19.77 -2.44
N SER A 230 7.64 18.85 -2.42
CA SER A 230 6.21 19.19 -2.35
C SER A 230 5.78 19.70 -0.95
N GLY A 231 6.55 19.36 0.09
CA GLY A 231 6.21 19.64 1.49
C GLY A 231 5.08 18.77 2.04
N THR A 232 4.74 17.69 1.33
CA THR A 232 3.76 16.67 1.72
C THR A 232 4.23 15.30 1.20
N TRP A 233 3.75 14.24 1.82
CA TRP A 233 4.01 12.87 1.38
C TRP A 233 2.83 11.97 1.77
N LEU A 234 2.71 10.86 1.07
CA LEU A 234 1.75 9.82 1.40
C LEU A 234 2.36 8.90 2.46
N VAL A 235 1.58 8.54 3.48
CA VAL A 235 2.00 7.59 4.51
C VAL A 235 0.92 6.55 4.73
N ASN A 236 1.33 5.32 4.99
CA ASN A 236 0.47 4.29 5.53
C ASN A 236 0.62 4.27 7.06
N CYS A 237 -0.40 4.73 7.78
CA CYS A 237 -0.45 4.69 9.24
C CYS A 237 -1.40 3.58 9.69
N ASN A 238 -0.84 2.42 10.03
CA ASN A 238 -1.61 1.25 10.51
C ASN A 238 -2.81 0.93 9.60
N GLY A 239 -2.58 0.87 8.29
CA GLY A 239 -3.63 0.57 7.33
C GLY A 239 -4.44 1.75 6.82
N SER A 240 -4.19 2.94 7.36
CA SER A 240 -4.81 4.19 6.91
C SER A 240 -3.81 4.94 6.05
N VAL A 241 -4.03 4.92 4.73
CA VAL A 241 -3.25 5.70 3.78
C VAL A 241 -3.75 7.13 3.78
N LEU A 242 -2.86 8.08 4.10
CA LEU A 242 -3.19 9.49 4.25
C LEU A 242 -2.05 10.39 3.79
N TRP A 243 -2.41 11.59 3.35
CA TRP A 243 -1.45 12.65 3.11
C TRP A 243 -1.00 13.25 4.42
N THR A 244 0.31 13.37 4.58
CA THR A 244 0.93 14.06 5.71
C THR A 244 2.11 14.93 5.22
N GLY A 245 2.90 15.50 6.13
CA GLY A 245 3.64 16.74 5.88
C GLY A 245 4.07 17.44 7.18
N ASN A 246 5.22 18.11 7.15
CA ASN A 246 5.67 18.89 8.29
C ASN A 246 4.79 20.13 8.47
N THR A 247 4.46 20.45 9.72
CA THR A 247 3.85 21.74 10.07
C THR A 247 4.93 22.64 10.66
N TYR A 248 5.29 23.70 9.94
CA TYR A 248 6.20 24.72 10.45
C TYR A 248 5.39 25.89 11.02
N GLU A 249 5.66 26.26 12.27
CA GLU A 249 4.97 27.33 13.00
C GLU A 249 5.47 28.73 12.62
N PHE A 250 5.41 29.10 11.33
CA PHE A 250 5.83 30.43 10.90
C PHE A 250 4.76 31.54 11.04
N HIS A 251 3.53 31.22 11.46
CA HIS A 251 2.42 32.19 11.57
C HIS A 251 1.93 32.44 13.01
N ARG A 252 2.81 32.31 14.01
CA ARG A 252 2.46 32.54 15.43
C ARG A 252 1.76 33.88 15.73
N PRO A 253 2.15 35.06 15.19
CA PRO A 253 1.56 36.33 15.63
C PRO A 253 0.08 36.46 15.28
N TRP A 254 -0.28 36.20 14.02
CA TRP A 254 -1.66 36.31 13.54
C TRP A 254 -2.57 35.19 14.06
N TRP A 255 -2.05 33.98 14.28
CA TRP A 255 -2.83 32.86 14.83
C TRP A 255 -3.09 33.01 16.32
N ILE A 256 -2.13 33.53 17.10
CA ILE A 256 -2.32 33.87 18.52
C ILE A 256 -3.35 35.00 18.64
N ALA A 257 -3.20 36.08 17.88
CA ALA A 257 -4.18 37.18 17.86
C ALA A 257 -5.59 36.68 17.53
N ARG A 258 -5.74 35.83 16.50
CA ARG A 258 -7.03 35.25 16.13
C ARG A 258 -7.61 34.32 17.19
N ASN A 259 -6.80 33.51 17.87
CA ASN A 259 -7.30 32.63 18.94
C ASN A 259 -7.65 33.38 20.22
N ILE A 260 -6.92 34.45 20.56
CA ILE A 260 -7.29 35.32 21.69
C ILE A 260 -8.65 35.97 21.42
N ILE A 261 -8.91 36.39 20.18
CA ILE A 261 -10.22 36.94 19.77
C ILE A 261 -11.32 35.88 19.78
N GLN A 262 -11.04 34.66 19.31
CA GLN A 262 -12.06 33.60 19.18
C GLN A 262 -12.30 32.80 20.48
N LYS A 263 -11.32 32.75 21.39
CA LYS A 263 -11.34 31.97 22.64
C LYS A 263 -10.57 32.72 23.74
N PRO A 264 -11.12 33.80 24.31
CA PRO A 264 -10.40 34.67 25.26
C PRO A 264 -9.86 33.95 26.50
N ALA A 265 -10.51 32.86 26.94
CA ALA A 265 -10.09 32.08 28.10
C ALA A 265 -8.77 31.29 27.92
N LEU A 266 -8.27 31.10 26.69
CA LEU A 266 -6.99 30.43 26.40
C LEU A 266 -5.78 31.37 26.43
N GLY A 267 -5.99 32.70 26.46
CA GLY A 267 -4.92 33.69 26.52
C GLY A 267 -4.13 33.70 27.83
N MET A 268 -4.66 33.11 28.90
CA MET A 268 -4.03 33.09 30.23
C MET A 268 -3.00 31.98 30.44
N SER A 269 -2.81 31.04 29.50
CA SER A 269 -1.83 29.95 29.63
C SER A 269 -0.52 30.16 28.84
N ILE A 270 -0.34 31.33 28.22
CA ILE A 270 0.85 31.64 27.39
C ILE A 270 2.14 31.66 28.22
N GLY A 271 2.07 31.83 29.55
CA GLY A 271 3.23 31.83 30.44
C GLY A 271 3.95 30.49 30.65
N ARG A 272 3.49 29.37 30.05
CA ARG A 272 4.08 28.02 30.27
C ARG A 272 4.81 27.42 29.06
N TYR A 273 4.96 28.15 27.97
CA TYR A 273 5.53 27.64 26.70
C TYR A 273 6.80 28.40 26.24
N MET A 274 7.51 29.05 27.17
CA MET A 274 8.77 29.76 26.90
C MET A 274 10.03 29.10 27.50
N ASP A 275 9.94 27.83 27.89
CA ASP A 275 11.09 26.97 28.20
C ASP A 275 11.19 25.81 27.20
#